data_AF-A0AAU5N2I0-F1
#
_entry.id   AF-A0AAU5N2I0-F1
#
_cell.length_a   1.000
_cell.length_b   1.000
_cell.length_c   1.000
_cell.angle_alpha   90.00
_cell.angle_beta   90.00
_cell.angle_gamma   90.00
#
_symmetry.space_group_name_H-M   'P 1'
#
loop_
_entity.id
_entity.type
_entity.pdbx_description
1 polymer ?
#
loop_
_entity_poly.entity_id
_entity_poly.type
_entity_poly.pdbx_seq_one_letter_code
_entity_poly.pdbx_strand_id
1 'polypeptide(L)'
;MPYYRDLSVYTYSNSVIPKLNVGWLGRCHSFAKGSTDPEVMDVLAFQVMMPRSRGRGRYPCYFCATFRIRGVVASAEIDGVEYHLGSAEIHAFSRDGDIFAAPDLIYHYIGSHGYRPPDEFMLALMDGREGKVNKSTIRHLREVVEDAPRIEDRVDAAIDLIQVAPEISIDWLNEIVALSTCHPYLRNQVKSALRLL
;
A
#
# COMPACT_ATOMS: atom_id res chain seq x y z
N MET A 1 5.42 7.99 -13.60
CA MET A 1 5.05 6.70 -13.01
C MET A 1 5.83 5.65 -13.80
N PRO A 2 6.67 4.83 -13.15
CA PRO A 2 7.17 3.63 -13.79
C PRO A 2 5.99 2.72 -14.14
N TYR A 3 6.08 2.03 -15.27
CA TYR A 3 5.10 1.02 -15.65
C TYR A 3 5.60 -0.35 -15.24
N TYR A 4 4.74 -1.11 -14.56
CA TYR A 4 4.92 -2.54 -14.37
C TYR A 4 3.63 -3.24 -14.74
N ARG A 5 3.74 -4.37 -15.44
CA ARG A 5 2.57 -5.18 -15.79
C ARG A 5 1.97 -5.74 -14.51
N ASP A 6 0.64 -5.73 -14.42
CA ASP A 6 -0.04 -6.39 -13.31
C ASP A 6 0.40 -7.86 -13.20
N LEU A 7 0.56 -8.33 -11.97
CA LEU A 7 1.06 -9.65 -11.60
C LEU A 7 2.51 -9.93 -12.01
N SER A 8 3.26 -8.94 -12.50
CA SER A 8 4.71 -9.11 -12.66
C SER A 8 5.43 -9.07 -11.32
N VAL A 9 6.61 -9.68 -11.25
CA VAL A 9 7.49 -9.56 -10.08
C VAL A 9 7.74 -8.09 -9.76
N TYR A 10 7.59 -7.72 -8.48
CA TYR A 10 7.89 -6.40 -7.97
C TYR A 10 9.39 -6.13 -7.99
N THR A 11 9.80 -5.04 -8.64
CA THR A 11 11.21 -4.63 -8.77
C THR A 11 11.40 -3.13 -8.59
N TYR A 12 10.39 -2.41 -8.06
CA TYR A 12 10.45 -0.96 -7.93
C TYR A 12 11.41 -0.52 -6.82
N SER A 13 11.45 -1.27 -5.72
CA SER A 13 12.40 -1.05 -4.62
C SER A 13 13.10 -2.36 -4.24
N ASN A 14 14.17 -2.24 -3.46
CA ASN A 14 14.90 -3.39 -2.90
C ASN A 14 14.16 -3.96 -1.66
N SER A 15 12.86 -4.20 -1.78
CA SER A 15 12.08 -4.79 -0.68
C SER A 15 12.59 -6.20 -0.38
N VAL A 16 12.76 -6.50 0.90
CA VAL A 16 13.17 -7.84 1.36
C VAL A 16 12.03 -8.87 1.29
N ILE A 17 10.80 -8.40 1.06
CA ILE A 17 9.60 -9.22 0.93
C ILE A 17 9.29 -9.38 -0.57
N PRO A 18 9.20 -10.61 -1.10
CA PRO A 18 8.74 -10.84 -2.48
C PRO A 18 7.29 -10.38 -2.67
N LYS A 19 7.02 -9.66 -3.77
CA LYS A 19 5.69 -9.13 -4.09
C LYS A 19 5.40 -9.19 -5.58
N LEU A 20 4.12 -9.03 -5.93
CA LEU A 20 3.64 -8.85 -7.29
C LEU A 20 3.12 -7.43 -7.50
N ASN A 21 3.44 -6.82 -8.65
CA ASN A 21 2.99 -5.48 -9.01
C ASN A 21 1.50 -5.46 -9.37
N VAL A 22 0.77 -4.45 -8.91
CA VAL A 22 -0.59 -4.15 -9.38
C VAL A 22 -0.79 -2.65 -9.51
N GLY A 23 -1.43 -2.17 -10.58
CA GLY A 23 -1.82 -0.76 -10.71
C GLY A 23 -0.66 0.21 -10.98
N TRP A 24 0.52 -0.30 -11.36
CA TRP A 24 1.65 0.51 -11.81
C TRP A 24 1.47 0.93 -13.28
N LEU A 25 0.45 1.76 -13.53
CA LEU A 25 0.00 2.09 -14.87
C LEU A 25 0.89 3.12 -15.57
N GLY A 26 1.04 2.98 -16.90
CA GLY A 26 1.82 3.86 -17.75
C GLY A 26 0.99 4.42 -18.92
N ARG A 27 1.35 5.62 -19.41
CA ARG A 27 0.61 6.30 -20.49
C ARG A 27 0.51 5.50 -21.80
N CYS A 28 1.53 4.72 -22.11
CA CYS A 28 1.65 4.00 -23.38
C CYS A 28 1.10 2.58 -23.30
N HIS A 29 0.45 2.21 -22.20
CA HIS A 29 -0.06 0.87 -21.96
C HIS A 29 -1.56 0.96 -21.66
N SER A 30 -2.35 0.19 -22.40
CA SER A 30 -3.75 -0.04 -22.04
C SER A 30 -3.83 -0.80 -20.73
N PHE A 31 -4.90 -0.58 -19.98
CA PHE A 31 -5.19 -1.29 -18.74
C PHE A 31 -6.63 -1.81 -18.78
N ALA A 32 -6.89 -2.89 -18.04
CA ALA A 32 -8.22 -3.48 -17.93
C ALA A 32 -9.18 -2.46 -17.30
N LYS A 33 -10.41 -2.40 -17.83
CA LYS A 33 -11.46 -1.54 -17.32
C LYS A 33 -12.70 -2.33 -16.93
N GLY A 34 -13.42 -1.84 -15.94
CA GLY A 34 -14.64 -2.46 -15.45
C GLY A 34 -15.03 -1.94 -14.07
N SER A 35 -16.15 -2.45 -13.56
CA SER A 35 -16.59 -2.16 -12.21
C SER A 35 -15.73 -2.91 -11.20
N THR A 36 -15.49 -2.26 -10.06
CA THR A 36 -14.88 -2.83 -8.87
C THR A 36 -15.93 -2.80 -7.76
N ASP A 37 -15.96 -3.85 -6.93
CA ASP A 37 -16.86 -3.94 -5.78
C ASP A 37 -16.65 -2.73 -4.84
N PRO A 38 -17.71 -2.03 -4.39
CA PRO A 38 -17.59 -0.95 -3.41
C PRO A 38 -16.80 -1.35 -2.16
N GLU A 39 -16.93 -2.58 -1.67
CA GLU A 39 -16.17 -3.02 -0.50
C GLU A 39 -14.65 -3.02 -0.76
N VAL A 40 -14.20 -3.31 -2.00
CA VAL A 40 -12.78 -3.23 -2.37
C VAL A 40 -12.30 -1.78 -2.24
N MET A 41 -13.14 -0.81 -2.64
CA MET A 41 -12.81 0.60 -2.50
C MET A 41 -12.73 1.03 -1.04
N ASP A 42 -13.57 0.47 -0.16
CA ASP A 42 -13.50 0.72 1.28
C ASP A 42 -12.20 0.18 1.89
N VAL A 43 -11.79 -1.04 1.49
CA VAL A 43 -10.49 -1.59 1.93
C VAL A 43 -9.35 -0.71 1.44
N LEU A 44 -9.38 -0.30 0.16
CA LEU A 44 -8.36 0.59 -0.40
C LEU A 44 -8.31 1.95 0.30
N ALA A 45 -9.45 2.52 0.69
CA ALA A 45 -9.50 3.75 1.47
C ALA A 45 -8.75 3.58 2.80
N PHE A 46 -9.01 2.49 3.52
CA PHE A 46 -8.27 2.16 4.75
C PHE A 46 -6.76 2.00 4.50
N GLN A 47 -6.37 1.37 3.40
CA GLN A 47 -4.96 1.24 3.02
C GLN A 47 -4.29 2.59 2.69
N VAL A 48 -5.01 3.53 2.06
CA VAL A 48 -4.50 4.89 1.79
C VAL A 48 -4.20 5.64 3.08
N MET A 49 -4.99 5.41 4.13
CA MET A 49 -4.77 6.03 5.44
C MET A 49 -3.54 5.47 6.16
N MET A 50 -3.07 4.27 5.79
CA MET A 50 -1.88 3.60 6.33
C MET A 50 -0.82 3.38 5.24
N PRO A 51 -0.16 4.43 4.74
CA PRO A 51 0.77 4.30 3.61
C PRO A 51 2.01 3.47 3.97
N ARG A 52 2.51 2.69 3.01
CA ARG A 52 3.81 1.98 3.06
C ARG A 52 4.80 2.62 2.10
N SER A 53 6.09 2.38 2.31
CA SER A 53 7.17 2.74 1.38
C SER A 53 7.07 4.19 0.89
N ARG A 54 6.72 5.10 1.80
CA ARG A 54 6.31 6.46 1.45
C ARG A 54 7.53 7.29 1.02
N GLY A 55 7.59 7.60 -0.27
CA GLY A 55 8.66 8.38 -0.88
C GLY A 55 8.57 9.87 -0.63
N ARG A 56 9.68 10.58 -0.88
CA ARG A 56 9.74 12.06 -0.85
C ARG A 56 9.16 12.70 -2.11
N GLY A 57 9.09 11.95 -3.20
CA GLY A 57 8.49 12.37 -4.46
C GLY A 57 7.04 11.93 -4.55
N ARG A 58 6.30 12.60 -5.43
CA ARG A 58 4.92 12.24 -5.75
C ARG A 58 4.76 12.04 -7.24
N TYR A 59 4.30 10.86 -7.63
CA TYR A 59 3.90 10.62 -9.00
C TYR A 59 2.53 11.22 -9.26
N PRO A 60 2.35 11.91 -10.39
CA PRO A 60 1.04 12.41 -10.76
C PRO A 60 0.22 11.35 -11.47
N CYS A 61 -1.11 11.55 -11.49
CA CYS A 61 -1.96 10.83 -12.42
C CYS A 61 -1.76 11.38 -13.84
N TYR A 62 -1.29 10.52 -14.74
CA TYR A 62 -1.00 10.89 -16.12
C TYR A 62 -2.22 10.83 -17.05
N PHE A 63 -3.35 10.30 -16.55
CA PHE A 63 -4.59 10.08 -17.30
C PHE A 63 -5.61 11.21 -17.09
N CYS A 64 -5.53 11.96 -15.98
CA CYS A 64 -6.33 13.17 -15.79
C CYS A 64 -5.96 14.26 -16.80
N ALA A 65 -6.98 14.87 -17.41
CA ALA A 65 -6.82 16.09 -18.20
C ALA A 65 -6.35 17.28 -17.32
N THR A 66 -6.85 17.35 -16.08
CA THR A 66 -6.59 18.44 -15.13
C THR A 66 -5.13 18.49 -14.65
N PHE A 67 -4.47 17.35 -14.43
CA PHE A 67 -3.05 17.33 -14.09
C PHE A 67 -2.21 17.96 -15.20
N ARG A 68 -2.52 17.65 -16.47
CA ARG A 68 -1.79 18.17 -17.63
C ARG A 68 -1.84 19.70 -17.76
N ILE A 69 -2.91 20.32 -17.25
CA ILE A 69 -3.18 21.76 -17.43
C ILE A 69 -2.81 22.55 -16.17
N ARG A 70 -3.00 21.98 -14.98
CA ARG A 70 -2.91 22.72 -13.70
C ARG A 70 -1.94 22.13 -12.68
N GLY A 71 -1.29 21.01 -12.98
CA GLY A 71 -0.38 20.35 -12.03
C GLY A 71 -1.08 19.77 -10.79
N VAL A 72 -2.42 19.61 -10.84
CA VAL A 72 -3.20 19.12 -9.71
C VAL A 72 -2.87 17.66 -9.41
N VAL A 73 -2.44 17.43 -8.18
CA VAL A 73 -2.15 16.11 -7.63
C VAL A 73 -3.47 15.35 -7.42
N ALA A 74 -3.48 14.05 -7.72
CA ALA A 74 -4.62 13.21 -7.38
C ALA A 74 -4.76 13.10 -5.85
N SER A 75 -5.96 13.31 -5.35
CA SER A 75 -6.32 13.13 -3.93
C SER A 75 -7.51 12.20 -3.79
N ALA A 76 -7.65 11.65 -2.58
CA ALA A 76 -8.82 10.93 -2.12
C ALA A 76 -9.39 11.68 -0.91
N GLU A 77 -10.71 11.88 -0.89
CA GLU A 77 -11.41 12.32 0.31
C GLU A 77 -11.93 11.07 1.04
N ILE A 78 -11.45 10.84 2.26
CA ILE A 78 -11.80 9.68 3.08
C ILE A 78 -12.16 10.21 4.46
N ASP A 79 -13.39 9.93 4.91
CA ASP A 79 -13.94 10.39 6.19
C ASP A 79 -13.77 11.90 6.45
N GLY A 80 -13.96 12.71 5.39
CA GLY A 80 -13.84 14.16 5.44
C GLY A 80 -12.39 14.69 5.50
N VAL A 81 -11.39 13.82 5.34
CA VAL A 81 -9.98 14.17 5.30
C VAL A 81 -9.44 13.98 3.88
N GLU A 82 -8.70 14.97 3.38
CA GLU A 82 -8.03 14.88 2.08
C GLU A 82 -6.67 14.19 2.19
N TYR A 83 -6.50 13.09 1.44
CA TYR A 83 -5.25 12.35 1.30
C TYR A 83 -4.68 12.57 -0.10
N HIS A 84 -3.48 13.14 -0.18
CA HIS A 84 -2.76 13.24 -1.45
C HIS A 84 -2.11 11.91 -1.81
N LEU A 85 -2.39 11.42 -3.02
CA LEU A 85 -1.92 10.15 -3.55
C LEU A 85 -0.66 10.32 -4.40
N GLY A 86 -0.01 9.21 -4.75
CA GLY A 86 1.14 9.11 -5.62
C GLY A 86 2.47 9.07 -4.89
N SER A 87 2.47 8.92 -3.57
CA SER A 87 3.69 8.98 -2.75
C SER A 87 3.93 7.74 -1.92
N ALA A 88 3.01 6.79 -1.92
CA ALA A 88 3.08 5.59 -1.11
C ALA A 88 2.67 4.35 -1.89
N GLU A 89 2.90 3.21 -1.26
CA GLU A 89 2.39 1.92 -1.66
C GLU A 89 1.31 1.45 -0.70
N ILE A 90 0.48 0.54 -1.20
CA ILE A 90 -0.44 -0.28 -0.45
C ILE A 90 -0.10 -1.75 -0.70
N HIS A 91 -0.36 -2.60 0.29
CA HIS A 91 -0.14 -4.04 0.16
C HIS A 91 -1.43 -4.82 0.36
N ALA A 92 -1.57 -5.92 -0.40
CA ALA A 92 -2.66 -6.88 -0.27
C ALA A 92 -2.10 -8.28 -0.03
N PHE A 93 -2.78 -9.08 0.77
CA PHE A 93 -2.26 -10.34 1.30
C PHE A 93 -3.24 -11.47 1.02
N SER A 94 -2.85 -12.40 0.15
CA SER A 94 -3.68 -13.57 -0.13
C SER A 94 -3.59 -14.61 0.98
N ARG A 95 -4.62 -15.46 1.08
CA ARG A 95 -4.59 -16.67 1.90
C ARG A 95 -3.51 -17.67 1.49
N ASP A 96 -3.08 -17.65 0.23
CA ASP A 96 -2.10 -18.60 -0.31
C ASP A 96 -0.66 -18.14 -0.04
N GLY A 97 -0.48 -16.89 0.36
CA GLY A 97 0.79 -16.32 0.82
C GLY A 97 1.42 -15.30 -0.12
N ASP A 98 0.84 -15.09 -1.31
CA ASP A 98 1.23 -14.01 -2.21
C ASP A 98 0.92 -12.65 -1.59
N ILE A 99 1.86 -11.72 -1.78
CA ILE A 99 1.75 -10.32 -1.42
C ILE A 99 1.75 -9.49 -2.70
N PHE A 100 0.85 -8.54 -2.78
CA PHE A 100 0.76 -7.61 -3.90
C PHE A 100 1.15 -6.22 -3.44
N ALA A 101 1.86 -5.47 -4.28
CA ALA A 101 2.19 -4.07 -4.07
C ALA A 101 1.60 -3.22 -5.18
N ALA A 102 0.84 -2.21 -4.76
CA ALA A 102 0.27 -1.22 -5.65
C ALA A 102 0.62 0.19 -5.18
N PRO A 103 0.76 1.18 -6.07
CA PRO A 103 0.83 2.57 -5.65
C PRO A 103 -0.50 2.97 -5.03
N ASP A 104 -0.49 3.86 -4.04
CA ASP A 104 -1.69 4.49 -3.46
C ASP A 104 -2.59 5.18 -4.52
N LEU A 105 -2.02 5.55 -5.67
CA LEU A 105 -2.76 6.01 -6.86
C LEU A 105 -3.79 5.01 -7.41
N ILE A 106 -3.68 3.72 -7.08
CA ILE A 106 -4.64 2.70 -7.53
C ILE A 106 -6.07 3.05 -7.11
N TYR A 107 -6.26 3.65 -5.93
CA TYR A 107 -7.56 4.15 -5.46
C TYR A 107 -8.17 5.12 -6.47
N HIS A 108 -7.38 6.11 -6.90
CA HIS A 108 -7.80 7.08 -7.90
C HIS A 108 -7.95 6.47 -9.30
N TYR A 109 -7.09 5.53 -9.69
CA TYR A 109 -7.20 4.86 -10.98
C TYR A 109 -8.49 4.05 -11.12
N ILE A 110 -8.92 3.37 -10.05
CA ILE A 110 -10.20 2.66 -10.04
C ILE A 110 -11.34 3.67 -10.10
N GLY A 111 -11.40 4.61 -9.14
CA GLY A 111 -12.54 5.53 -9.01
C GLY A 111 -12.70 6.52 -10.17
N SER A 112 -11.60 7.05 -10.70
CA SER A 112 -11.62 8.14 -11.70
C SER A 112 -11.37 7.67 -13.13
N HIS A 113 -10.73 6.51 -13.31
CA HIS A 113 -10.34 6.02 -14.63
C HIS A 113 -10.91 4.63 -14.97
N GLY A 114 -11.67 4.04 -14.05
CA GLY A 114 -12.32 2.75 -14.23
C GLY A 114 -11.31 1.62 -14.42
N TYR A 115 -10.07 1.77 -13.93
CA TYR A 115 -9.12 0.68 -13.90
C TYR A 115 -9.71 -0.46 -13.08
N ARG A 116 -9.69 -1.66 -13.64
CA ARG A 116 -10.12 -2.88 -12.96
C ARG A 116 -8.89 -3.72 -12.62
N PRO A 117 -8.51 -3.82 -11.33
CA PRO A 117 -7.39 -4.66 -10.91
C PRO A 117 -7.63 -6.14 -11.23
N PRO A 118 -6.57 -6.97 -11.22
CA PRO A 118 -6.69 -8.42 -11.25
C PRO A 118 -7.57 -8.95 -10.10
N ASP A 119 -8.26 -10.06 -10.32
CA ASP A 119 -9.14 -10.66 -9.32
C ASP A 119 -8.36 -11.14 -8.10
N GLU A 120 -7.15 -11.67 -8.32
CA GLU A 120 -6.24 -12.13 -7.28
C GLU A 120 -5.90 -11.02 -6.30
N PHE A 121 -5.69 -9.80 -6.80
CA PHE A 121 -5.43 -8.63 -5.97
C PHE A 121 -6.65 -8.23 -5.14
N MET A 122 -7.83 -8.20 -5.75
CA MET A 122 -9.06 -7.83 -5.06
C MET A 122 -9.43 -8.87 -3.99
N LEU A 123 -9.25 -10.16 -4.28
CA LEU A 123 -9.40 -11.24 -3.31
C LEU A 123 -8.39 -11.11 -2.17
N ALA A 124 -7.13 -10.78 -2.46
CA ALA A 124 -6.09 -10.57 -1.45
C ALA A 124 -6.36 -9.36 -0.54
N LEU A 125 -7.03 -8.32 -1.03
CA LEU A 125 -7.49 -7.21 -0.17
C LEU A 125 -8.51 -7.70 0.86
N MET A 126 -9.46 -8.54 0.41
CA MET A 126 -10.49 -9.11 1.28
C MET A 126 -9.92 -10.13 2.25
N ASP A 127 -9.07 -11.05 1.79
CA ASP A 127 -8.39 -12.02 2.64
C ASP A 127 -7.60 -11.34 3.76
N GLY A 128 -6.89 -10.26 3.43
CA GLY A 128 -6.20 -9.42 4.40
C GLY A 128 -7.14 -8.83 5.44
N ARG A 129 -8.23 -8.17 4.99
CA ARG A 129 -9.24 -7.57 5.88
C ARG A 129 -9.89 -8.58 6.81
N GLU A 130 -10.13 -9.81 6.32
CA GLU A 130 -10.78 -10.87 7.08
C GLU A 130 -9.82 -11.68 7.95
N GLY A 131 -8.53 -11.34 7.97
CA GLY A 131 -7.51 -12.08 8.74
C GLY A 131 -7.27 -13.51 8.22
N LYS A 132 -7.58 -13.79 6.95
CA LYS A 132 -7.44 -15.12 6.32
C LYS A 132 -6.03 -15.37 5.75
N VAL A 133 -5.07 -14.53 6.11
CA VAL A 133 -3.71 -14.53 5.58
C VAL A 133 -2.92 -15.76 6.06
N ASN A 134 -2.03 -16.24 5.19
CA ASN A 134 -1.18 -17.38 5.50
C ASN A 134 -0.31 -17.13 6.75
N LYS A 135 -0.26 -18.10 7.67
CA LYS A 135 0.57 -18.03 8.88
C LYS A 135 2.07 -17.93 8.59
N SER A 136 2.55 -18.49 7.48
CA SER A 136 3.95 -18.32 7.07
C SER A 136 4.23 -16.88 6.67
N THR A 137 3.31 -16.21 5.98
CA THR A 137 3.40 -14.79 5.63
C THR A 137 3.44 -13.93 6.87
N ILE A 138 2.55 -14.17 7.85
CA ILE A 138 2.57 -13.46 9.13
C ILE A 138 3.92 -13.67 9.84
N ARG A 139 4.40 -14.91 9.92
CA ARG A 139 5.72 -15.21 10.52
C ARG A 139 6.86 -14.47 9.82
N HIS A 140 6.86 -14.46 8.50
CA HIS A 140 7.91 -13.79 7.73
C HIS A 140 7.89 -12.28 7.96
N LEU A 141 6.71 -11.64 8.00
CA LEU A 141 6.60 -10.22 8.35
C LEU A 141 7.17 -9.95 9.75
N ARG A 142 6.96 -10.84 10.72
CA ARG A 142 7.55 -10.72 12.07
C ARG A 142 9.08 -10.78 12.03
N GLU A 143 9.64 -11.72 11.30
CA GLU A 143 11.09 -11.82 11.08
C GLU A 143 11.63 -10.52 10.46
N VAL A 144 10.90 -9.91 9.51
CA VAL A 144 11.29 -8.62 8.92
C VAL A 144 11.23 -7.49 9.95
N VAL A 145 10.18 -7.45 10.79
CA VAL A 145 10.06 -6.46 11.88
C VAL A 145 11.22 -6.56 12.89
N GLU A 146 11.68 -7.77 13.18
CA GLU A 146 12.72 -8.03 14.16
C GLU A 146 14.12 -7.80 13.57
N ASP A 147 14.40 -8.38 12.40
CA ASP A 147 15.77 -8.59 11.91
C ASP A 147 16.14 -7.76 10.67
N ALA A 148 15.20 -7.08 10.01
CA ALA A 148 15.54 -6.36 8.78
C ALA A 148 16.55 -5.22 9.07
N PRO A 149 17.64 -5.12 8.28
CA PRO A 149 18.71 -4.16 8.55
C PRO A 149 18.27 -2.71 8.36
N ARG A 150 17.26 -2.47 7.52
CA ARG A 150 16.72 -1.15 7.23
C ARG A 150 15.49 -0.90 8.09
N ILE A 151 15.49 0.23 8.78
CA ILE A 151 14.40 0.62 9.67
C ILE A 151 13.10 0.87 8.91
N GLU A 152 13.18 1.31 7.65
CA GLU A 152 12.01 1.48 6.78
C GLU A 152 11.30 0.15 6.52
N ASP A 153 12.07 -0.91 6.24
CA ASP A 153 11.52 -2.24 5.96
C ASP A 153 10.84 -2.82 7.21
N ARG A 154 11.40 -2.56 8.41
CA ARG A 154 10.79 -2.91 9.70
C ARG A 154 9.47 -2.17 9.95
N VAL A 155 9.43 -0.87 9.67
CA VAL A 155 8.21 -0.05 9.82
C VAL A 155 7.13 -0.51 8.85
N ASP A 156 7.46 -0.71 7.57
CA ASP A 156 6.49 -1.16 6.56
C ASP A 156 5.92 -2.54 6.93
N ALA A 157 6.76 -3.48 7.38
CA ALA A 157 6.31 -4.79 7.83
C ALA A 157 5.43 -4.72 9.10
N ALA A 158 5.71 -3.82 10.04
CA ALA A 158 4.88 -3.62 11.21
C ALA A 158 3.51 -3.01 10.85
N ILE A 159 3.45 -2.08 9.89
CA ILE A 159 2.19 -1.54 9.36
C ILE A 159 1.42 -2.64 8.60
N ASP A 160 2.11 -3.49 7.86
CA ASP A 160 1.49 -4.64 7.20
C ASP A 160 0.91 -5.64 8.20
N LEU A 161 1.60 -5.88 9.33
CA LEU A 161 1.08 -6.74 10.39
C LEU A 161 -0.16 -6.15 11.06
N ILE A 162 -0.32 -4.83 11.18
CA ILE A 162 -1.58 -4.23 11.65
C ILE A 162 -2.77 -4.68 10.79
N GLN A 163 -2.58 -4.74 9.48
CA GLN A 163 -3.66 -5.10 8.56
C GLN A 163 -4.11 -6.55 8.74
N VAL A 164 -3.20 -7.46 9.09
CA VAL A 164 -3.44 -8.91 9.01
C VAL A 164 -3.40 -9.63 10.36
N ALA A 165 -2.83 -9.01 11.38
CA ALA A 165 -2.65 -9.50 12.75
C ALA A 165 -2.52 -8.32 13.76
N PRO A 166 -3.55 -7.47 13.87
CA PRO A 166 -3.49 -6.25 14.69
C PRO A 166 -3.18 -6.50 16.16
N GLU A 167 -3.57 -7.64 16.72
CA GLU A 167 -3.40 -8.02 18.11
C GLU A 167 -1.94 -8.16 18.57
N ILE A 168 -0.99 -8.24 17.62
CA ILE A 168 0.44 -8.45 17.89
C ILE A 168 1.29 -7.22 17.50
N SER A 169 0.69 -6.22 16.85
CA SER A 169 1.45 -5.26 16.03
C SER A 169 1.74 -3.92 16.69
N ILE A 170 0.94 -3.51 17.68
CA ILE A 170 1.06 -2.19 18.32
C ILE A 170 2.36 -2.07 19.12
N ASP A 171 2.75 -3.12 19.86
CA ASP A 171 3.96 -3.10 20.68
C ASP A 171 5.22 -2.93 19.82
N TRP A 172 5.31 -3.64 18.69
CA TRP A 172 6.43 -3.49 17.76
C TRP A 172 6.54 -2.10 17.18
N LEU A 173 5.41 -1.47 16.82
CA LEU A 173 5.46 -0.09 16.35
C LEU A 173 6.01 0.86 17.42
N ASN A 174 5.59 0.69 18.66
CA ASN A 174 6.09 1.48 19.79
C ASN A 174 7.59 1.24 20.03
N GLU A 175 8.05 -0.01 19.96
CA GLU A 175 9.47 -0.36 20.06
C GLU A 175 10.30 0.25 18.93
N ILE A 176 9.84 0.13 17.68
CA ILE A 176 10.53 0.67 16.50
C ILE A 176 10.69 2.19 16.59
N VAL A 177 9.65 2.93 16.99
CA VAL A 177 9.75 4.40 17.09
C VAL A 177 10.63 4.87 18.24
N ALA A 178 10.80 4.05 19.28
CA ALA A 178 11.70 4.31 20.39
C ALA A 178 13.18 4.15 20.01
N LEU A 179 13.50 3.44 18.91
CA LEU A 179 14.87 3.32 18.43
C LEU A 179 15.45 4.69 18.04
N SER A 180 16.70 4.93 18.46
CA SER A 180 17.44 6.16 18.13
C SER A 180 17.66 6.33 16.62
N THR A 181 17.75 5.21 15.90
CA THR A 181 17.92 5.14 14.43
C THR A 181 16.64 5.43 13.65
N CYS A 182 15.47 5.44 14.29
CA CYS A 182 14.21 5.74 13.63
C CYS A 182 14.13 7.24 13.31
N HIS A 183 14.14 7.62 12.03
CA HIS A 183 14.10 9.03 11.63
C HIS A 183 12.72 9.65 11.93
N PRO A 184 12.62 10.96 12.28
CA PRO A 184 11.36 11.64 12.59
C PRO A 184 10.22 11.43 11.59
N TYR A 185 10.54 11.28 10.30
CA TYR A 185 9.56 10.98 9.26
C TYR A 185 8.82 9.66 9.50
N LEU A 186 9.55 8.58 9.78
CA LEU A 186 8.97 7.27 10.07
C LEU A 186 8.18 7.31 11.38
N ARG A 187 8.67 8.03 12.40
CA ARG A 187 7.90 8.23 13.65
C ARG A 187 6.54 8.88 13.38
N ASN A 188 6.47 9.84 12.47
CA ASN A 188 5.21 10.47 12.10
C ASN A 188 4.29 9.50 11.34
N GLN A 189 4.84 8.69 10.43
CA GLN A 189 4.08 7.64 9.73
C GLN A 189 3.46 6.64 10.72
N VAL A 190 4.25 6.16 11.69
CA VAL A 190 3.77 5.24 12.73
C VAL A 190 2.70 5.91 13.61
N LYS A 191 2.92 7.16 14.05
CA LYS A 191 1.91 7.90 14.82
C LYS A 191 0.60 8.09 14.07
N SER A 192 0.65 8.30 12.75
CA SER A 192 -0.54 8.37 11.91
C SER A 192 -1.26 7.02 11.85
N ALA A 193 -0.53 5.91 11.69
CA ALA A 193 -1.11 4.56 11.69
C ALA A 193 -1.75 4.21 13.04
N LEU A 194 -1.06 4.50 14.16
CA LEU A 194 -1.57 4.24 15.51
C LEU A 194 -2.83 5.03 15.88
N ARG A 195 -3.14 6.15 15.20
CA ARG A 195 -4.38 6.92 15.43
C ARG A 195 -5.60 6.29 14.77
N LEU A 196 -5.41 5.30 13.90
CA LEU A 196 -6.46 4.59 13.18
C LEU A 196 -6.85 3.27 13.87
N LEU A 197 -6.17 2.91 14.96
CA LEU A 197 -6.37 1.71 15.79
C LEU A 197 -6.99 2.09 17.13
#